data_AF-A0A0N1I4K9-F1
#
_entry.id   AF-A0A0N1I4K9-F1
#
_cell.length_a   1.000
_cell.length_b   1.000
_cell.length_c   1.000
_cell.angle_alpha   90.00
_cell.angle_beta   90.00
_cell.angle_gamma   90.00
#
_symmetry.space_group_name_H-M   'P 1'
#
loop_
_entity.id
_entity.type
_entity.pdbx_description
1 polymer ?
#
loop_
_entity_poly.entity_id
_entity_poly.type
_entity_poly.pdbx_seq_one_letter_code
_entity_poly.pdbx_strand_id
1 'polypeptide(L)'
;MVFLVVKGTVYPDEFTVERKLSDTLSSSSAPPSDKATPASGNADASPSVQDSIVPAIAHILNKRHQLRLMLMSAQELAALLQQSQKEGGAATSEAALLEHYTTRIEELHARLKDAASPVRDDEFDQAVAEVRAMTSSLYPCFCTHPEGTEAAIQKLYSQHEDPELDEDTRLLVYHCRAIVDPQWKANEMISEDAAALWFCGKPMESTLAKYAGRNEKSKIIVKVAPRAGPAPSSEPRMRYEDQRILYQIMCQKREVYKQLEESELRDRVVRQARGAVQLPLGAGGVASSTLSTAGAGPGGSDAIPTLKTDKLRPIYSQKEEREIPIP
;
A
#
# COMPACT_ATOMS: atom_id res chain seq x y z
N MET A 1 1.90 10.09 -14.16
CA MET A 1 0.95 9.77 -13.06
C MET A 1 1.71 9.76 -11.73
N VAL A 2 1.07 9.50 -10.59
CA VAL A 2 1.70 9.35 -9.26
C VAL A 2 0.97 8.24 -8.51
N PHE A 3 1.73 7.38 -7.82
CA PHE A 3 1.16 6.34 -6.97
C PHE A 3 1.15 6.80 -5.51
N LEU A 4 -0.04 6.96 -4.95
CA LEU A 4 -0.25 7.26 -3.53
C LEU A 4 -0.47 5.94 -2.79
N VAL A 5 0.44 5.60 -1.88
CA VAL A 5 0.24 4.52 -0.91
C VAL A 5 -0.45 5.11 0.29
N VAL A 6 -1.73 4.83 0.44
CA VAL A 6 -2.52 5.27 1.57
C VAL A 6 -2.34 4.24 2.68
N LYS A 7 -1.78 4.67 3.81
CA LYS A 7 -1.71 3.86 5.04
C LYS A 7 -2.72 4.39 6.06
N GLY A 8 -3.55 3.50 6.58
CA GLY A 8 -4.51 3.78 7.63
C GLY A 8 -3.83 4.30 8.91
N THR A 9 -4.58 5.11 9.66
CA THR A 9 -4.12 5.75 10.90
C THR A 9 -4.76 5.11 12.13
N VAL A 10 -6.07 4.86 12.07
CA VAL A 10 -6.83 4.13 13.09
C VAL A 10 -6.74 2.61 12.88
N TYR A 11 -6.62 2.16 11.63
CA TYR A 11 -6.61 0.74 11.26
C TYR A 11 -5.35 0.36 10.47
N PRO A 12 -4.80 -0.86 10.66
CA PRO A 12 -3.68 -1.38 9.88
C PRO A 12 -4.19 -1.79 8.50
N ASP A 13 -4.17 -0.83 7.60
CA ASP A 13 -4.68 -0.94 6.24
C ASP A 13 -3.76 -0.20 5.26
N GLU A 14 -3.53 -0.78 4.08
CA GLU A 14 -2.62 -0.23 3.08
C GLU A 14 -3.13 -0.52 1.67
N PHE A 15 -3.29 0.52 0.87
CA PHE A 15 -3.71 0.40 -0.54
C PHE A 15 -3.02 1.45 -1.42
N THR A 16 -2.93 1.16 -2.71
CA THR A 16 -2.37 2.09 -3.70
C THR A 16 -3.50 2.77 -4.49
N VAL A 17 -3.40 4.07 -4.75
CA VAL A 17 -4.27 4.83 -5.66
C VAL A 17 -3.42 5.54 -6.70
N GLU A 18 -3.86 5.55 -7.96
CA GLU A 18 -3.18 6.29 -9.03
C GLU A 18 -3.87 7.65 -9.26
N ARG A 19 -3.09 8.74 -9.23
CA ARG A 19 -3.56 10.12 -9.41
C ARG A 19 -2.63 10.90 -10.36
N LYS A 20 -3.07 12.07 -10.86
CA LYS A 20 -2.26 12.91 -11.76
C LYS A 20 -1.47 13.95 -10.96
N LEU A 21 -0.33 14.42 -11.50
CA LEU A 21 0.48 15.48 -10.85
C LEU A 21 -0.26 16.81 -10.68
N SER A 22 -1.29 17.04 -11.51
CA SER A 22 -2.19 18.20 -11.51
C SER A 22 -3.14 18.26 -10.31
N ASP A 23 -3.38 17.12 -9.65
CA ASP A 23 -4.53 16.97 -8.76
C ASP A 23 -4.34 17.80 -7.47
N THR A 24 -5.42 18.46 -7.05
CA THR A 24 -5.40 19.41 -5.94
C THR A 24 -5.68 18.71 -4.61
N LEU A 25 -5.03 19.19 -3.56
CA LEU A 25 -5.01 18.58 -2.22
C LEU A 25 -5.73 19.40 -1.15
N SER A 26 -6.24 20.58 -1.51
CA SER A 26 -6.78 21.52 -0.53
C SER A 26 -7.77 22.47 -1.18
N SER A 27 -9.01 22.43 -0.68
CA SER A 27 -9.89 23.59 -0.66
C SER A 27 -9.38 24.56 0.42
N SER A 28 -9.24 25.83 0.04
CA SER A 28 -8.79 26.89 0.96
C SER A 28 -9.96 27.42 1.78
N SER A 29 -10.34 26.71 2.84
CA SER A 29 -11.18 27.29 3.90
C SER A 29 -10.40 28.37 4.68
N ALA A 30 -10.38 29.58 4.14
CA ALA A 30 -9.98 30.76 4.89
C ALA A 30 -10.94 30.95 6.10
N PRO A 31 -10.45 31.37 7.27
CA PRO A 31 -11.34 31.73 8.37
C PRO A 31 -12.21 32.93 7.96
N PRO A 32 -13.45 33.04 8.47
CA PRO A 32 -14.31 34.19 8.20
C PRO A 32 -13.68 35.47 8.79
N SER A 33 -13.04 36.24 7.91
CA SER A 33 -12.45 37.52 8.24
C SER A 33 -13.54 38.59 8.25
N ASP A 34 -14.13 38.86 9.42
CA ASP A 34 -15.13 39.92 9.63
C ASP A 34 -14.56 41.32 9.37
N LYS A 35 -14.51 41.70 8.08
CA LYS A 35 -14.26 43.06 7.60
C LYS A 35 -15.00 43.30 6.28
N ALA A 36 -16.26 43.68 6.40
CA ALA A 36 -17.07 44.10 5.27
C ALA A 36 -16.54 45.40 4.65
N THR A 37 -16.09 45.35 3.40
CA THR A 37 -15.88 46.54 2.55
C THR A 37 -16.17 46.14 1.09
N PRO A 38 -17.28 46.61 0.49
CA PRO A 38 -17.65 46.21 -0.86
C PRO A 38 -16.93 47.05 -1.92
N ALA A 39 -16.08 46.42 -2.73
CA ALA A 39 -15.40 47.07 -3.86
C ALA A 39 -15.22 46.13 -5.07
N SER A 40 -16.18 46.23 -6.00
CA SER A 40 -16.05 45.99 -7.45
C SER A 40 -14.88 45.14 -7.99
N GLY A 41 -15.19 43.89 -8.36
CA GLY A 41 -14.91 43.40 -9.71
C GLY A 41 -13.51 42.85 -10.04
N ASN A 42 -13.39 41.52 -10.03
CA ASN A 42 -13.07 40.76 -11.25
C ASN A 42 -13.51 39.29 -11.10
N ALA A 43 -13.80 38.63 -12.21
CA ALA A 43 -14.32 37.26 -12.25
C ALA A 43 -13.20 36.24 -12.51
N ASP A 44 -12.30 36.06 -11.53
CA ASP A 44 -11.40 34.91 -11.52
C ASP A 44 -12.12 33.68 -10.96
N ALA A 45 -12.04 32.56 -11.68
CA ALA A 45 -12.69 31.31 -11.31
C ALA A 45 -12.00 30.69 -10.08
N SER A 46 -12.56 30.95 -8.90
CA SER A 46 -12.17 30.24 -7.68
C SER A 46 -12.44 28.75 -7.85
N PRO A 47 -11.45 27.86 -7.69
CA PRO A 47 -11.68 26.42 -7.81
C PRO A 47 -12.71 25.98 -6.78
N SER A 48 -13.71 25.23 -7.23
CA SER A 48 -14.76 24.71 -6.37
C SER A 48 -14.16 23.74 -5.34
N VAL A 49 -14.79 23.64 -4.17
CA VAL A 49 -14.36 22.75 -3.08
C VAL A 49 -14.32 21.27 -3.51
N GLN A 50 -14.99 20.93 -4.62
CA GLN A 50 -15.17 19.59 -5.16
C GLN A 50 -13.96 19.05 -5.95
N ASP A 51 -13.01 19.88 -6.38
CA ASP A 51 -11.85 19.47 -7.20
C ASP A 51 -10.66 18.90 -6.37
N SER A 52 -10.89 18.59 -5.09
CA SER A 52 -9.90 18.00 -4.18
C SER A 52 -9.96 16.47 -4.23
N ILE A 53 -8.82 15.79 -4.36
CA ILE A 53 -8.77 14.31 -4.29
C ILE A 53 -8.82 13.75 -2.86
N VAL A 54 -8.82 14.63 -1.84
CA VAL A 54 -8.74 14.20 -0.42
C VAL A 54 -10.04 13.53 0.06
N PRO A 55 -11.25 14.08 -0.19
CA PRO A 55 -12.51 13.40 0.16
C PRO A 55 -12.62 12.03 -0.49
N ALA A 56 -12.30 11.89 -1.79
CA ALA A 56 -12.34 10.61 -2.49
C ALA A 56 -11.39 9.56 -1.87
N ILE A 57 -10.18 9.95 -1.44
CA ILE A 57 -9.24 9.04 -0.77
C ILE A 57 -9.71 8.68 0.66
N ALA A 58 -10.36 9.59 1.37
CA ALA A 58 -11.01 9.30 2.64
C ALA A 58 -12.21 8.36 2.47
N HIS A 59 -13.02 8.55 1.43
CA HIS A 59 -14.15 7.69 1.06
C HIS A 59 -13.70 6.25 0.82
N ILE A 60 -12.65 6.05 0.00
CA ILE A 60 -12.07 4.73 -0.25
C ILE A 60 -11.64 4.08 1.07
N LEU A 61 -10.93 4.79 1.95
CA LEU A 61 -10.51 4.26 3.26
C LEU A 61 -11.71 3.88 4.14
N ASN A 62 -12.73 4.75 4.22
CA ASN A 62 -13.96 4.51 4.98
C ASN A 62 -14.70 3.26 4.47
N LYS A 63 -14.92 3.15 3.15
CA LYS A 63 -15.62 2.03 2.51
C LYS A 63 -14.82 0.74 2.58
N ARG A 64 -13.49 0.80 2.48
CA ARG A 64 -12.59 -0.34 2.65
C ARG A 64 -12.59 -0.86 4.10
N HIS A 65 -12.67 0.02 5.11
CA HIS A 65 -12.88 -0.35 6.51
C HIS A 65 -14.28 -0.93 6.76
N GLN A 66 -15.33 -0.28 6.25
CA GLN A 66 -16.72 -0.76 6.34
C GLN A 66 -16.83 -2.17 5.73
N LEU A 67 -16.35 -2.38 4.51
CA LEU A 67 -16.33 -3.69 3.86
C LEU A 67 -15.56 -4.73 4.67
N ARG A 68 -14.38 -4.38 5.21
CA ARG A 68 -13.58 -5.28 6.06
C ARG A 68 -14.37 -5.76 7.28
N LEU A 69 -15.11 -4.87 7.94
CA LEU A 69 -15.95 -5.23 9.09
C LEU A 69 -17.17 -6.06 8.66
N MET A 70 -17.85 -5.67 7.56
CA MET A 70 -18.99 -6.41 7.01
C MET A 70 -18.62 -7.85 6.63
N LEU A 71 -17.44 -8.05 6.05
CA LEU A 71 -16.95 -9.39 5.68
C LEU A 71 -16.69 -10.27 6.91
N MET A 72 -16.21 -9.72 8.04
CA MET A 72 -16.09 -10.50 9.28
C MET A 72 -17.47 -11.00 9.74
N SER A 73 -18.50 -10.14 9.76
CA SER A 73 -19.88 -10.57 10.07
C SER A 73 -20.45 -11.53 9.02
N ALA A 74 -20.08 -11.40 7.75
CA ALA A 74 -20.54 -12.27 6.68
C ALA A 74 -19.95 -13.69 6.80
N GLN A 75 -18.71 -13.82 7.29
CA GLN A 75 -18.09 -15.11 7.60
C GLN A 75 -18.81 -15.85 8.73
N GLU A 76 -19.14 -15.17 9.83
CA GLU A 76 -19.88 -15.79 10.94
C GLU A 76 -21.30 -16.22 10.51
N LEU A 77 -22.02 -15.40 9.74
CA LEU A 77 -23.32 -15.78 9.17
C LEU A 77 -23.21 -17.03 8.27
N ALA A 78 -22.19 -17.08 7.41
CA ALA A 78 -21.96 -18.25 6.55
C ALA A 78 -21.61 -19.50 7.36
N ALA A 79 -20.85 -19.38 8.45
CA ALA A 79 -20.53 -20.48 9.35
C ALA A 79 -21.77 -21.02 10.09
N LEU A 80 -22.63 -20.12 10.60
CA LEU A 80 -23.90 -20.47 11.25
C LEU A 80 -24.85 -21.21 10.29
N LEU A 81 -24.96 -20.75 9.04
CA LEU A 81 -25.70 -21.49 8.01
C LEU A 81 -25.06 -22.85 7.71
N GLN A 82 -23.74 -22.93 7.53
CA GLN A 82 -23.06 -24.22 7.31
C GLN A 82 -23.22 -25.19 8.49
N GLN A 83 -23.51 -24.73 9.70
CA GLN A 83 -23.90 -25.59 10.81
C GLN A 83 -25.35 -26.06 10.64
N SER A 84 -26.31 -25.15 10.46
CA SER A 84 -27.73 -25.53 10.32
C SER A 84 -27.99 -26.43 9.11
N GLN A 85 -27.23 -26.31 8.01
CA GLN A 85 -27.32 -27.22 6.87
C GLN A 85 -26.92 -28.67 7.22
N LYS A 86 -25.95 -28.88 8.13
CA LYS A 86 -25.50 -30.21 8.57
C LYS A 86 -26.52 -30.89 9.50
N GLU A 87 -27.26 -30.08 10.26
CA GLU A 87 -28.25 -30.55 11.23
C GLU A 87 -29.64 -30.74 10.59
N GLY A 88 -30.03 -29.85 9.67
CA GLY A 88 -31.37 -29.81 9.06
C GLY A 88 -31.52 -30.42 7.66
N GLY A 89 -30.43 -30.66 6.92
CA GLY A 89 -30.50 -31.21 5.56
C GLY A 89 -31.06 -30.23 4.52
N ALA A 90 -30.34 -29.14 4.27
CA ALA A 90 -30.83 -27.99 3.51
C ALA A 90 -31.11 -28.23 2.01
N ALA A 91 -31.89 -27.32 1.41
CA ALA A 91 -32.23 -27.37 0.00
C ALA A 91 -31.01 -27.07 -0.90
N THR A 92 -30.88 -27.78 -2.02
CA THR A 92 -29.74 -27.64 -2.95
C THR A 92 -29.58 -26.22 -3.52
N SER A 93 -30.66 -25.45 -3.63
CA SER A 93 -30.60 -24.04 -4.05
C SER A 93 -29.96 -23.12 -3.01
N GLU A 94 -30.12 -23.41 -1.71
CA GLU A 94 -29.55 -22.60 -0.62
C GLU A 94 -28.06 -22.91 -0.45
N ALA A 95 -27.68 -24.18 -0.58
CA ALA A 95 -26.27 -24.59 -0.61
C ALA A 95 -25.47 -23.89 -1.73
N ALA A 96 -26.02 -23.81 -2.94
CA ALA A 96 -25.37 -23.12 -4.06
C ALA A 96 -25.25 -21.60 -3.85
N LEU A 97 -26.25 -20.95 -3.25
CA LEU A 97 -26.19 -19.53 -2.89
C LEU A 97 -25.16 -19.27 -1.77
N LEU A 98 -25.07 -20.17 -0.79
CA LEU A 98 -24.08 -20.11 0.28
C LEU A 98 -22.66 -20.28 -0.26
N GLU A 99 -22.42 -21.27 -1.14
CA GLU A 99 -21.13 -21.49 -1.78
C GLU A 99 -20.67 -20.21 -2.51
N HIS A 100 -21.54 -19.65 -3.37
CA HIS A 100 -21.26 -18.39 -4.07
C HIS A 100 -20.94 -17.22 -3.12
N TYR A 101 -21.72 -17.07 -2.04
CA TYR A 101 -21.49 -16.05 -1.01
C TYR A 101 -20.13 -16.23 -0.33
N THR A 102 -19.77 -17.46 0.05
CA THR A 102 -18.45 -17.75 0.65
C THR A 102 -17.29 -17.49 -0.31
N THR A 103 -17.39 -17.89 -1.58
CA THR A 103 -16.38 -17.57 -2.59
C THR A 103 -16.22 -16.06 -2.76
N ARG A 104 -17.32 -15.30 -2.82
CA ARG A 104 -17.26 -13.84 -2.97
C ARG A 104 -16.67 -13.16 -1.73
N ILE A 105 -16.92 -13.68 -0.53
CA ILE A 105 -16.26 -13.21 0.70
C ILE A 105 -14.74 -13.44 0.65
N GLU A 106 -14.29 -14.61 0.18
CA GLU A 106 -12.86 -14.91 0.04
C GLU A 106 -12.17 -14.05 -1.02
N GLU A 107 -12.81 -13.85 -2.18
CA GLU A 107 -12.35 -12.92 -3.22
C GLU A 107 -12.17 -11.50 -2.67
N LEU A 108 -13.17 -10.97 -1.96
CA LEU A 108 -13.13 -9.63 -1.39
C LEU A 108 -12.08 -9.52 -0.27
N HIS A 109 -11.89 -10.55 0.56
CA HIS A 109 -10.79 -10.60 1.52
C HIS A 109 -9.41 -10.67 0.86
N ALA A 110 -9.25 -11.39 -0.25
CA ALA A 110 -8.01 -11.40 -1.03
C ALA A 110 -7.75 -10.03 -1.66
N ARG A 111 -8.78 -9.39 -2.23
CA ARG A 111 -8.71 -8.04 -2.81
C ARG A 111 -8.38 -6.97 -1.78
N LEU A 112 -8.89 -7.10 -0.54
CA LEU A 112 -8.48 -6.25 0.58
C LEU A 112 -7.01 -6.46 0.95
N LYS A 113 -6.52 -7.71 0.97
CA LYS A 113 -5.11 -8.00 1.29
C LYS A 113 -4.12 -7.54 0.20
N ASP A 114 -4.58 -7.34 -1.03
CA ASP A 114 -3.75 -6.78 -2.11
C ASP A 114 -3.60 -5.25 -2.00
N ALA A 115 -2.39 -4.83 -1.60
CA ALA A 115 -1.95 -3.44 -1.59
C ALA A 115 -1.19 -3.00 -2.86
N ALA A 116 -0.91 -3.92 -3.79
CA ALA A 116 -0.07 -3.70 -4.96
C ALA A 116 -0.86 -3.22 -6.19
N SER A 117 -2.09 -3.73 -6.41
CA SER A 117 -2.96 -3.19 -7.45
C SER A 117 -3.54 -1.81 -7.06
N PRO A 118 -3.71 -0.89 -8.02
CA PRO A 118 -4.38 0.38 -7.77
C PRO A 118 -5.87 0.14 -7.51
N VAL A 119 -6.41 0.79 -6.48
CA VAL A 119 -7.85 0.82 -6.17
C VAL A 119 -8.56 1.84 -7.07
N ARG A 120 -9.77 1.51 -7.53
CA ARG A 120 -10.68 2.47 -8.18
C ARG A 120 -11.66 3.06 -7.17
N ASP A 121 -12.05 4.31 -7.41
CA ASP A 121 -12.85 5.11 -6.48
C ASP A 121 -14.19 4.42 -6.09
N ASP A 122 -14.93 3.87 -7.06
CA ASP A 122 -16.23 3.22 -6.84
C ASP A 122 -16.16 1.71 -6.47
N GLU A 123 -14.95 1.15 -6.34
CA GLU A 123 -14.74 -0.31 -6.31
C GLU A 123 -15.31 -0.96 -5.03
N PHE A 124 -15.06 -0.36 -3.87
CA PHE A 124 -15.54 -0.88 -2.60
C PHE A 124 -17.01 -0.54 -2.35
N ASP A 125 -17.57 0.47 -3.00
CA ASP A 125 -19.01 0.76 -2.99
C ASP A 125 -19.82 -0.34 -3.67
N GLN A 126 -19.36 -0.80 -4.83
CA GLN A 126 -19.96 -1.92 -5.54
C GLN A 126 -19.88 -3.20 -4.69
N ALA A 127 -18.72 -3.50 -4.10
CA ALA A 127 -18.56 -4.64 -3.20
C ALA A 127 -19.46 -4.57 -1.94
N VAL A 128 -19.61 -3.39 -1.32
CA VAL A 128 -20.51 -3.18 -0.17
C VAL A 128 -21.98 -3.39 -0.57
N ALA A 129 -22.39 -2.91 -1.74
CA ALA A 129 -23.74 -3.12 -2.28
C ALA A 129 -24.01 -4.59 -2.62
N GLU A 130 -23.06 -5.28 -3.25
CA GLU A 130 -23.12 -6.72 -3.55
C GLU A 130 -23.28 -7.56 -2.28
N VAL A 131 -22.43 -7.33 -1.25
CA VAL A 131 -22.52 -8.06 0.02
C VAL A 131 -23.88 -7.86 0.67
N ARG A 132 -24.40 -6.62 0.73
CA ARG A 132 -25.76 -6.34 1.23
C ARG A 132 -26.85 -7.06 0.43
N ALA A 133 -26.75 -7.10 -0.90
CA ALA A 133 -27.72 -7.77 -1.76
C ALA A 133 -27.72 -9.30 -1.53
N MET A 134 -26.55 -9.93 -1.46
CA MET A 134 -26.42 -11.36 -1.17
C MET A 134 -26.95 -11.69 0.24
N THR A 135 -26.56 -10.94 1.28
CA THR A 135 -27.07 -11.16 2.64
C THR A 135 -28.59 -10.97 2.71
N SER A 136 -29.15 -10.01 1.96
CA SER A 136 -30.60 -9.80 1.89
C SER A 136 -31.34 -10.94 1.18
N SER A 137 -30.69 -11.62 0.23
CA SER A 137 -31.22 -12.81 -0.44
C SER A 137 -31.13 -14.07 0.43
N LEU A 138 -30.16 -14.16 1.35
CA LEU A 138 -30.01 -15.26 2.30
C LEU A 138 -30.92 -15.10 3.54
N TYR A 139 -31.13 -13.86 4.00
CA TYR A 139 -31.89 -13.54 5.21
C TYR A 139 -33.02 -12.53 4.99
N PRO A 140 -33.99 -12.79 4.09
CA PRO A 140 -35.04 -11.83 3.75
C PRO A 140 -35.89 -11.42 4.95
N CYS A 141 -36.12 -12.32 5.91
CA CYS A 141 -36.88 -12.07 7.14
C CYS A 141 -36.24 -11.05 8.10
N PHE A 142 -34.92 -10.84 8.01
CA PHE A 142 -34.15 -9.90 8.81
C PHE A 142 -33.81 -8.63 8.02
N CYS A 143 -33.41 -8.78 6.76
CA CYS A 143 -32.88 -7.69 5.94
C CYS A 143 -33.95 -6.90 5.17
N THR A 144 -35.19 -7.41 5.04
CA THR A 144 -36.25 -6.73 4.27
C THR A 144 -37.46 -6.37 5.14
N HIS A 145 -38.06 -5.22 4.85
CA HIS A 145 -39.28 -4.72 5.50
C HIS A 145 -40.15 -3.98 4.46
N PRO A 146 -41.50 -4.10 4.49
CA PRO A 146 -42.37 -3.46 3.50
C PRO A 146 -42.30 -1.92 3.52
N GLU A 147 -41.88 -1.32 4.63
CA GLU A 147 -41.75 0.13 4.81
C GLU A 147 -40.36 0.67 4.40
N GLY A 148 -39.45 -0.19 3.93
CA GLY A 148 -38.11 0.19 3.46
C GLY A 148 -36.96 -0.23 4.37
N THR A 149 -35.74 0.10 3.96
CA THR A 149 -34.49 -0.33 4.61
C THR A 149 -34.29 0.27 6.00
N GLU A 150 -34.71 1.52 6.24
CA GLU A 150 -34.57 2.17 7.55
C GLU A 150 -35.45 1.49 8.60
N ALA A 151 -36.68 1.09 8.24
CA ALA A 151 -37.56 0.31 9.12
C ALA A 151 -37.02 -1.11 9.37
N ALA A 152 -36.38 -1.75 8.37
CA ALA A 152 -35.68 -3.02 8.56
C ALA A 152 -34.52 -2.88 9.57
N ILE A 153 -33.72 -1.82 9.47
CA ILE A 153 -32.66 -1.51 10.43
C ILE A 153 -33.26 -1.29 11.82
N GLN A 154 -34.29 -0.44 11.96
CA GLN A 154 -34.89 -0.16 13.27
C GLN A 154 -35.47 -1.41 13.96
N LYS A 155 -36.07 -2.32 13.19
CA LYS A 155 -36.48 -3.65 13.66
C LYS A 155 -35.30 -4.50 14.16
N LEU A 156 -34.16 -4.49 13.48
CA LEU A 156 -32.96 -5.20 13.93
C LEU A 156 -32.35 -4.59 15.20
N TYR A 157 -32.52 -3.29 15.44
CA TYR A 157 -32.15 -2.67 16.72
C TYR A 157 -33.06 -3.16 17.85
N SER A 158 -34.39 -3.12 17.70
CA SER A 158 -35.29 -3.60 18.76
C SER A 158 -35.12 -5.10 19.04
N GLN A 159 -35.01 -5.93 18.00
CA GLN A 159 -34.79 -7.38 18.15
C GLN A 159 -33.46 -7.73 18.83
N HIS A 160 -32.47 -6.84 18.82
CA HIS A 160 -31.22 -7.04 19.55
C HIS A 160 -31.33 -6.66 21.03
N GLU A 161 -32.21 -5.71 21.36
CA GLU A 161 -32.48 -5.23 22.72
C GLU A 161 -33.50 -6.13 23.47
N ASP A 162 -34.32 -6.89 22.76
CA ASP A 162 -35.27 -7.87 23.32
C ASP A 162 -34.55 -8.96 24.16
N PRO A 163 -34.78 -9.05 25.49
CA PRO A 163 -34.07 -10.00 26.35
C PRO A 163 -34.60 -11.44 26.25
N GLU A 164 -35.85 -11.63 25.81
CA GLU A 164 -36.49 -12.94 25.66
C GLU A 164 -36.04 -13.70 24.39
N LEU A 165 -35.28 -13.04 23.50
CA LEU A 165 -34.77 -13.67 22.30
C LEU A 165 -33.66 -14.69 22.62
N ASP A 166 -33.65 -15.77 21.88
CA ASP A 166 -32.60 -16.80 21.90
C ASP A 166 -31.21 -16.22 21.51
N GLU A 167 -30.14 -16.85 22.01
CA GLU A 167 -28.76 -16.34 21.84
C GLU A 167 -28.26 -16.46 20.39
N ASP A 168 -28.47 -17.60 19.72
CA ASP A 168 -28.10 -17.79 18.32
C ASP A 168 -28.88 -16.84 17.41
N THR A 169 -30.18 -16.65 17.71
CA THR A 169 -31.04 -15.71 17.00
C THR A 169 -30.59 -14.26 17.21
N ARG A 170 -30.19 -13.88 18.42
CA ARG A 170 -29.63 -12.54 18.74
C ARG A 170 -28.28 -12.30 18.04
N LEU A 171 -27.48 -13.35 17.86
CA LEU A 171 -26.20 -13.31 17.13
C LEU A 171 -26.43 -13.11 15.62
N LEU A 172 -27.39 -13.82 15.01
CA LEU A 172 -27.82 -13.59 13.63
C LEU A 172 -28.29 -12.14 13.42
N VAL A 173 -29.14 -11.61 14.30
CA VAL A 173 -29.61 -10.22 14.26
C VAL A 173 -28.44 -9.23 14.34
N TYR A 174 -27.46 -9.46 15.22
CA TYR A 174 -26.27 -8.62 15.34
C TYR A 174 -25.44 -8.57 14.04
N HIS A 175 -25.17 -9.71 13.42
CA HIS A 175 -24.39 -9.75 12.17
C HIS A 175 -25.17 -9.21 10.97
N CYS A 176 -26.47 -9.47 10.85
CA CYS A 176 -27.33 -8.86 9.83
C CYS A 176 -27.36 -7.33 9.97
N ARG A 177 -27.49 -6.81 11.20
CA ARG A 177 -27.40 -5.37 11.49
C ARG A 177 -26.07 -4.78 11.03
N ALA A 178 -24.94 -5.42 11.35
CA ALA A 178 -23.60 -4.97 10.97
C ALA A 178 -23.37 -4.87 9.44
N ILE A 179 -24.13 -5.64 8.65
CA ILE A 179 -24.08 -5.62 7.18
C ILE A 179 -25.06 -4.61 6.59
N VAL A 180 -26.31 -4.59 7.05
CA VAL A 180 -27.39 -3.78 6.46
C VAL A 180 -27.25 -2.29 6.82
N ASP A 181 -26.90 -1.96 8.06
CA ASP A 181 -26.82 -0.58 8.57
C ASP A 181 -25.63 0.19 7.94
N PRO A 182 -25.86 1.25 7.14
CA PRO A 182 -24.78 2.03 6.52
C PRO A 182 -23.99 2.88 7.51
N GLN A 183 -24.56 3.18 8.68
CA GLN A 183 -23.96 4.04 9.72
C GLN A 183 -23.38 3.22 10.89
N TRP A 184 -23.47 1.88 10.86
CA TRP A 184 -22.85 1.04 11.87
C TRP A 184 -21.35 1.31 11.95
N LYS A 185 -20.87 1.59 13.17
CA LYS A 185 -19.50 2.06 13.47
C LYS A 185 -19.08 3.34 12.73
N ALA A 186 -19.99 4.26 12.40
CA ALA A 186 -19.64 5.58 11.84
C ALA A 186 -18.58 6.36 12.67
N ASN A 187 -18.55 6.15 14.00
CA ASN A 187 -17.53 6.71 14.90
C ASN A 187 -16.09 6.28 14.58
N GLU A 188 -15.90 5.20 13.81
CA GLU A 188 -14.60 4.69 13.37
C GLU A 188 -14.15 5.29 12.01
N MET A 189 -15.05 5.99 11.32
CA MET A 189 -14.83 6.56 9.99
C MET A 189 -14.31 8.00 10.08
N ILE A 190 -13.53 8.42 9.08
CA ILE A 190 -13.00 9.79 9.00
C ILE A 190 -13.95 10.64 8.16
N SER A 191 -14.47 11.74 8.73
CA SER A 191 -15.26 12.73 7.99
C SER A 191 -14.47 13.24 6.77
N GLU A 192 -15.07 13.10 5.60
CA GLU A 192 -14.41 13.31 4.29
C GLU A 192 -14.10 14.78 4.05
N ASP A 193 -14.97 15.70 4.50
CA ASP A 193 -14.74 17.16 4.48
C ASP A 193 -13.63 17.61 5.44
N ALA A 194 -13.47 16.90 6.57
CA ALA A 194 -12.49 17.21 7.60
C ALA A 194 -11.13 16.51 7.38
N ALA A 195 -11.04 15.62 6.39
CA ALA A 195 -9.85 14.82 6.12
C ALA A 195 -8.69 15.66 5.55
N ALA A 196 -7.46 15.25 5.88
CA ALA A 196 -6.24 15.70 5.23
C ALA A 196 -5.34 14.49 4.90
N LEU A 197 -4.59 14.59 3.80
CA LEU A 197 -3.46 13.70 3.56
C LEU A 197 -2.24 14.23 4.32
N TRP A 198 -1.59 13.35 5.08
CA TRP A 198 -0.39 13.66 5.85
C TRP A 198 0.82 12.94 5.25
N PHE A 199 1.89 13.70 5.01
CA PHE A 199 3.17 13.22 4.50
C PHE A 199 4.29 13.66 5.45
N CYS A 200 5.13 12.72 5.88
CA CYS A 200 6.25 12.97 6.81
C CYS A 200 5.90 13.85 8.03
N GLY A 201 4.72 13.61 8.64
CA GLY A 201 4.26 14.33 9.84
C GLY A 201 3.70 15.75 9.60
N LYS A 202 3.45 16.15 8.34
CA LYS A 202 2.81 17.42 7.97
C LYS A 202 1.59 17.18 7.07
N PRO A 203 0.53 18.00 7.14
CA PRO A 203 -0.54 17.96 6.16
C PRO A 203 -0.01 18.37 4.78
N MET A 204 -0.57 17.79 3.73
CA MET A 204 -0.28 18.15 2.34
C MET A 204 -1.23 19.24 1.86
N GLU A 205 -0.69 20.24 1.17
CA GLU A 205 -1.44 21.41 0.69
C GLU A 205 -0.99 21.77 -0.74
N SER A 206 -1.83 22.52 -1.49
CA SER A 206 -1.67 22.80 -2.93
C SER A 206 -1.78 21.55 -3.84
N THR A 207 -0.73 21.13 -4.55
CA THR A 207 -0.80 20.05 -5.56
C THR A 207 0.20 18.92 -5.31
N LEU A 208 -0.08 17.73 -5.84
CA LEU A 208 0.81 16.56 -5.74
C LEU A 208 2.22 16.84 -6.29
N ALA A 209 2.35 17.64 -7.36
CA ALA A 209 3.64 18.00 -7.95
C ALA A 209 4.63 18.67 -6.96
N LYS A 210 4.15 19.36 -5.93
CA LYS A 210 4.98 19.97 -4.88
C LYS A 210 5.71 18.94 -4.00
N TYR A 211 5.17 17.72 -3.90
CA TYR A 211 5.71 16.63 -3.07
C TYR A 211 6.32 15.51 -3.92
N ALA A 212 5.74 15.22 -5.09
CA ALA A 212 6.24 14.23 -6.06
C ALA A 212 7.44 14.74 -6.88
N GLY A 213 7.63 16.07 -6.94
CA GLY A 213 8.48 16.72 -7.92
C GLY A 213 7.94 16.54 -9.35
N ARG A 214 8.85 16.65 -10.34
CA ARG A 214 8.54 16.44 -11.77
C ARG A 214 8.56 14.96 -12.19
N ASN A 215 8.56 14.01 -11.24
CA ASN A 215 8.73 12.59 -11.53
C ASN A 215 7.38 11.84 -11.56
N GLU A 216 6.98 11.42 -12.75
CA GLU A 216 5.75 10.67 -13.02
C GLU A 216 5.79 9.18 -12.63
N LYS A 217 6.79 8.75 -11.86
CA LYS A 217 6.91 7.42 -11.26
C LYS A 217 7.19 7.45 -9.76
N SER A 218 6.99 8.61 -9.11
CA SER A 218 7.08 8.74 -7.65
C SER A 218 5.99 7.92 -6.95
N LYS A 219 6.39 7.18 -5.91
CA LYS A 219 5.50 6.44 -4.99
C LYS A 219 5.54 7.15 -3.63
N ILE A 220 4.45 7.80 -3.23
CA ILE A 220 4.37 8.61 -2.00
C ILE A 220 3.56 7.86 -0.95
N ILE A 221 4.09 7.68 0.26
CA ILE A 221 3.37 7.07 1.38
C ILE A 221 2.67 8.19 2.17
N VAL A 222 1.34 8.19 2.15
CA VAL A 222 0.48 9.18 2.81
C VAL A 222 -0.39 8.53 3.88
N LYS A 223 -0.79 9.30 4.89
CA LYS A 223 -1.75 8.88 5.93
C LYS A 223 -2.99 9.77 5.89
N VAL A 224 -4.19 9.20 6.01
CA VAL A 224 -5.43 10.01 6.15
C VAL A 224 -5.69 10.30 7.63
N ALA A 225 -5.84 11.56 8.01
CA ALA A 225 -6.26 11.97 9.35
C ALA A 225 -6.93 13.35 9.32
N PRO A 226 -7.78 13.70 10.32
CA PRO A 226 -8.44 15.00 10.38
C PRO A 226 -7.46 16.19 10.33
N ARG A 227 -7.78 17.22 9.53
CA ARG A 227 -6.91 18.41 9.33
C ARG A 227 -6.61 19.17 10.62
N ALA A 228 -7.60 19.25 11.52
CA ALA A 228 -7.49 19.92 12.82
C ALA A 228 -7.07 18.99 13.97
N GLY A 229 -6.72 17.73 13.68
CA GLY A 229 -6.30 16.75 14.68
C GLY A 229 -4.83 16.87 15.07
N PRO A 230 -4.37 16.13 16.10
CA PRO A 230 -2.95 15.89 16.30
C PRO A 230 -2.36 15.17 15.08
N ALA A 231 -1.08 15.42 14.80
CA ALA A 231 -0.39 14.72 13.71
C ALA A 231 -0.52 13.19 13.89
N PRO A 232 -0.94 12.44 12.85
CA PRO A 232 -1.16 11.00 12.96
C PRO A 232 0.13 10.33 13.38
N SER A 233 0.06 9.39 14.33
CA SER A 233 1.26 8.78 14.93
C SER A 233 2.25 8.34 13.86
N SER A 234 3.49 8.78 14.02
CA SER A 234 4.63 8.15 13.38
C SER A 234 4.66 6.66 13.74
N GLU A 235 5.47 5.89 13.01
CA GLU A 235 5.71 4.48 13.32
C GLU A 235 6.10 4.30 14.80
N PRO A 236 5.61 3.24 15.48
CA PRO A 236 5.85 3.05 16.90
C PRO A 236 7.35 3.03 17.18
N ARG A 237 7.78 3.84 18.16
CA ARG A 237 9.19 4.11 18.46
C ARG A 237 9.92 2.78 18.72
N MET A 238 10.71 2.36 17.73
CA MET A 238 11.39 1.05 17.66
C MET A 238 12.04 0.69 19.01
N ARG A 239 11.72 -0.48 19.56
CA ARG A 239 12.20 -0.87 20.90
C ARG A 239 13.70 -1.16 20.86
N TYR A 240 14.37 -1.07 22.00
CA TYR A 240 15.81 -1.38 22.09
C TYR A 240 16.14 -2.82 21.66
N GLU A 241 15.22 -3.76 21.82
CA GLU A 241 15.35 -5.14 21.36
C GLU A 241 15.30 -5.23 19.82
N ASP A 242 14.30 -4.59 19.19
CA ASP A 242 14.19 -4.49 17.73
C ASP A 242 15.44 -3.82 17.11
N GLN A 243 15.92 -2.73 17.73
CA GLN A 243 17.14 -2.03 17.32
C GLN A 243 18.37 -2.95 17.38
N ARG A 244 18.48 -3.76 18.44
CA ARG A 244 19.59 -4.72 18.63
C ARG A 244 19.55 -5.85 17.60
N ILE A 245 18.37 -6.39 17.31
CA ILE A 245 18.18 -7.42 16.28
C ILE A 245 18.51 -6.85 14.89
N LEU A 246 18.03 -5.64 14.58
CA LEU A 246 18.34 -4.94 13.34
C LEU A 246 19.85 -4.68 13.19
N TYR A 247 20.53 -4.26 14.25
CA TYR A 247 21.97 -4.06 14.26
C TYR A 247 22.73 -5.37 13.99
N GLN A 248 22.34 -6.49 14.62
CA GLN A 248 22.94 -7.80 14.38
C GLN A 248 22.78 -8.24 12.91
N ILE A 249 21.59 -8.07 12.33
CA ILE A 249 21.32 -8.37 10.91
C ILE A 249 22.17 -7.49 9.98
N MET A 250 22.36 -6.21 10.31
CA MET A 250 23.20 -5.30 9.51
C MET A 250 24.69 -5.64 9.59
N CYS A 251 25.19 -6.09 10.76
CA CYS A 251 26.55 -6.60 10.90
C CYS A 251 26.77 -7.88 10.10
N GLN A 252 25.87 -8.87 10.23
CA GLN A 252 25.92 -10.11 9.46
C GLN A 252 25.91 -9.85 7.94
N LYS A 253 25.03 -8.96 7.46
CA LYS A 253 25.03 -8.55 6.04
C LYS A 253 26.37 -7.93 5.62
N ARG A 254 26.95 -7.06 6.44
CA ARG A 254 28.25 -6.42 6.15
C ARG A 254 29.39 -7.44 6.08
N GLU A 255 29.40 -8.43 6.96
CA GLU A 255 30.37 -9.54 6.94
C GLU A 255 30.21 -10.41 5.69
N VAL A 256 28.97 -10.74 5.30
CA VAL A 256 28.67 -11.47 4.05
C VAL A 256 29.13 -10.68 2.82
N TYR A 257 28.85 -9.37 2.74
CA TYR A 257 29.34 -8.53 1.63
C TYR A 257 30.88 -8.51 1.58
N LYS A 258 31.56 -8.36 2.72
CA LYS A 258 33.03 -8.38 2.79
C LYS A 258 33.61 -9.75 2.37
N GLN A 259 32.98 -10.86 2.73
CA GLN A 259 33.38 -12.20 2.28
C GLN A 259 33.17 -12.38 0.77
N LEU A 260 32.09 -11.84 0.21
CA LEU A 260 31.84 -11.85 -1.24
C LEU A 260 32.91 -11.02 -1.97
N GLU A 261 33.20 -9.80 -1.52
CA GLU A 261 34.28 -8.95 -2.07
C GLU A 261 35.65 -9.64 -2.01
N GLU A 262 36.02 -10.23 -0.87
CA GLU A 262 37.27 -11.00 -0.73
C GLU A 262 37.29 -12.24 -1.63
N SER A 263 36.14 -12.89 -1.87
CA SER A 263 36.04 -14.03 -2.78
C SER A 263 36.20 -13.60 -4.24
N GLU A 264 35.55 -12.52 -4.69
CA GLU A 264 35.71 -11.97 -6.05
C GLU A 264 37.13 -11.49 -6.31
N LEU A 265 37.76 -10.86 -5.32
CA LEU A 265 39.16 -10.43 -5.39
C LEU A 265 40.11 -11.63 -5.47
N ARG A 266 39.91 -12.67 -4.64
CA ARG A 266 40.65 -13.94 -4.77
C ARG A 266 40.48 -14.56 -6.15
N ASP A 267 39.26 -14.62 -6.66
CA ASP A 267 38.97 -15.23 -7.96
C ASP A 267 39.64 -14.45 -9.11
N ARG A 268 39.64 -13.11 -9.02
CA ARG A 268 40.33 -12.22 -9.96
C ARG A 268 41.86 -12.41 -9.93
N VAL A 269 42.44 -12.52 -8.73
CA VAL A 269 43.87 -12.81 -8.54
C VAL A 269 44.24 -14.21 -9.03
N VAL A 270 43.40 -15.23 -8.79
CA VAL A 270 43.62 -16.60 -9.28
C VAL A 270 43.53 -16.66 -10.82
N ARG A 271 42.62 -15.92 -11.45
CA ARG A 271 42.56 -15.79 -12.92
C ARG A 271 43.80 -15.09 -13.47
N GLN A 272 44.27 -14.00 -12.85
CA GLN A 272 45.52 -13.33 -13.24
C GLN A 272 46.75 -14.24 -13.07
N ALA A 273 46.85 -14.94 -11.94
CA ALA A 273 47.95 -15.88 -11.70
C ALA A 273 47.95 -17.04 -12.71
N ARG A 274 46.79 -17.63 -13.02
CA ARG A 274 46.67 -18.67 -14.06
C ARG A 274 46.96 -18.14 -15.46
N GLY A 275 46.67 -16.88 -15.75
CA GLY A 275 47.05 -16.21 -17.01
C GLY A 275 48.56 -15.91 -17.13
N ALA A 276 49.30 -15.89 -16.01
CA ALA A 276 50.74 -15.60 -15.98
C ALA A 276 51.63 -16.85 -16.07
N VAL A 277 51.09 -18.07 -15.95
CA VAL A 277 51.87 -19.31 -16.02
C VAL A 277 51.97 -19.81 -17.47
N GLN A 278 52.86 -19.18 -18.24
CA GLN A 278 53.50 -19.85 -19.38
C GLN A 278 54.87 -20.36 -18.92
N LEU A 279 54.99 -21.69 -18.76
CA LEU A 279 56.26 -22.35 -18.43
C LEU A 279 57.03 -22.69 -19.70
N PRO A 280 58.25 -22.17 -19.91
CA PRO A 280 59.09 -22.54 -21.04
C PRO A 280 59.94 -23.78 -20.72
N LEU A 281 59.48 -24.97 -21.14
CA LEU A 281 60.35 -26.13 -21.35
C LEU A 281 60.18 -26.63 -22.79
N GLY A 282 61.31 -26.78 -23.50
CA GLY A 282 61.36 -27.46 -24.79
C GLY A 282 61.56 -28.98 -24.65
N ALA A 283 61.79 -29.72 -25.74
CA ALA A 283 61.97 -29.29 -27.12
C ALA A 283 61.69 -30.43 -28.12
N GLY A 284 61.55 -30.09 -29.41
CA GLY A 284 61.60 -31.03 -30.55
C GLY A 284 60.26 -31.25 -31.28
N GLY A 285 60.32 -31.54 -32.58
CA GLY A 285 59.14 -31.98 -33.36
C GLY A 285 58.72 -31.08 -34.53
N VAL A 286 59.57 -30.99 -35.56
CA VAL A 286 59.35 -30.32 -36.85
C VAL A 286 58.03 -30.72 -37.55
N ALA A 287 57.24 -29.74 -38.02
CA ALA A 287 56.46 -29.79 -39.28
C ALA A 287 56.02 -28.37 -39.71
N SER A 288 55.73 -28.14 -41.00
CA SER A 288 55.40 -26.82 -41.54
C SER A 288 54.40 -26.87 -42.72
N SER A 289 53.41 -25.98 -42.72
CA SER A 289 52.65 -25.52 -43.89
C SER A 289 51.77 -24.30 -43.49
N THR A 290 52.04 -23.04 -43.84
CA THR A 290 52.21 -22.31 -45.13
C THR A 290 50.91 -21.84 -45.79
N LEU A 291 50.69 -20.52 -45.79
CA LEU A 291 50.09 -19.60 -46.81
C LEU A 291 49.57 -18.35 -46.04
N SER A 292 50.15 -17.14 -46.14
CA SER A 292 50.18 -16.19 -47.29
C SER A 292 48.76 -15.67 -47.65
N THR A 293 48.48 -14.39 -47.95
CA THR A 293 49.25 -13.27 -48.57
C THR A 293 48.53 -11.93 -48.27
N ALA A 294 49.09 -10.70 -48.27
CA ALA A 294 50.37 -10.11 -47.84
C ALA A 294 50.24 -8.55 -47.95
N GLY A 295 51.07 -7.74 -47.28
CA GLY A 295 51.09 -6.26 -47.47
C GLY A 295 52.00 -5.46 -46.53
N ALA A 296 52.86 -4.60 -47.07
CA ALA A 296 53.59 -3.55 -46.34
C ALA A 296 52.71 -2.27 -46.25
N GLY A 297 52.83 -1.32 -45.30
CA GLY A 297 53.98 -0.83 -44.53
C GLY A 297 54.28 0.64 -44.95
N PRO A 298 55.04 1.47 -44.18
CA PRO A 298 55.72 1.25 -42.91
C PRO A 298 55.41 2.30 -41.79
N GLY A 299 55.99 2.12 -40.60
CA GLY A 299 56.38 3.24 -39.73
C GLY A 299 55.35 3.77 -38.71
N GLY A 300 55.33 3.18 -37.50
CA GLY A 300 54.63 3.71 -36.33
C GLY A 300 54.95 2.88 -35.08
N SER A 301 55.33 3.51 -33.97
CA SER A 301 55.71 2.81 -32.74
C SER A 301 54.54 2.73 -31.76
N ASP A 302 53.64 1.76 -31.96
CA ASP A 302 52.50 1.56 -31.06
C ASP A 302 52.92 0.91 -29.74
N ALA A 303 53.06 1.76 -28.71
CA ALA A 303 53.15 1.31 -27.33
C ALA A 303 51.76 0.90 -26.81
N ILE A 304 51.71 -0.19 -26.04
CA ILE A 304 50.48 -0.66 -25.39
C ILE A 304 49.89 0.48 -24.53
N PRO A 305 48.61 0.85 -24.69
CA PRO A 305 48.01 1.97 -23.97
C PRO A 305 47.80 1.64 -22.49
N THR A 306 48.80 1.98 -21.67
CA THR A 306 48.69 1.93 -20.21
C THR A 306 47.69 2.98 -19.72
N LEU A 307 46.57 2.51 -19.16
CA LEU A 307 45.55 3.36 -18.55
C LEU A 307 46.14 4.11 -17.34
N LYS A 308 46.41 5.41 -17.52
CA LYS A 308 46.94 6.30 -16.47
C LYS A 308 45.89 6.55 -15.39
N THR A 309 45.94 5.76 -14.32
CA THR A 309 45.06 5.87 -13.15
C THR A 309 45.36 7.08 -12.26
N ASP A 310 46.49 7.78 -12.49
CA ASP A 310 47.03 8.90 -11.70
C ASP A 310 46.12 10.14 -11.54
N LYS A 311 44.92 10.13 -12.14
CA LYS A 311 43.92 11.20 -12.03
C LYS A 311 42.59 10.74 -11.40
N LEU A 312 42.45 9.46 -11.05
CA LEU A 312 41.30 8.98 -10.29
C LEU A 312 41.47 9.39 -8.82
N ARG A 313 40.55 10.20 -8.31
CA ARG A 313 40.55 10.57 -6.88
C ARG A 313 40.31 9.32 -6.04
N PRO A 314 41.10 9.07 -4.98
CA PRO A 314 40.81 7.98 -4.04
C PRO A 314 39.42 8.20 -3.42
N ILE A 315 38.54 7.22 -3.59
CA ILE A 315 37.26 7.19 -2.86
C ILE A 315 37.57 6.71 -1.45
N TYR A 316 37.99 7.64 -0.60
CA TYR A 316 38.01 7.41 0.84
C TYR A 316 36.58 7.15 1.31
N SER A 317 36.36 6.00 1.92
CA SER A 317 35.18 5.77 2.74
C SER A 317 35.25 6.72 3.94
N GLN A 318 34.52 7.85 3.86
CA GLN A 318 34.32 8.69 5.01
C GLN A 318 33.61 7.86 6.09
N LYS A 319 34.36 7.48 7.12
CA LYS A 319 33.80 7.18 8.44
C LYS A 319 33.12 8.46 8.93
N GLU A 320 31.84 8.62 8.61
CA GLU A 320 31.02 9.68 9.19
C GLU A 320 30.65 9.27 10.62
N GLU A 321 31.65 9.27 11.50
CA GLU A 321 31.52 9.07 12.94
C GLU A 321 30.85 10.30 13.55
N ARG A 322 29.54 10.42 13.31
CA ARG A 322 28.66 11.33 14.03
C ARG A 322 28.51 10.83 15.46
N GLU A 323 29.42 11.28 16.32
CA GLU A 323 29.19 11.23 17.76
C GLU A 323 27.87 11.95 18.07
N ILE A 324 26.89 11.20 18.58
CA ILE A 324 25.64 11.76 19.04
C ILE A 324 25.88 12.28 20.46
N PRO A 325 25.77 13.60 20.72
CA PRO A 325 25.82 14.10 22.09
C PRO A 325 24.60 13.57 22.86
N ILE A 326 24.86 12.66 23.79
CA ILE A 326 23.86 12.19 24.75
C ILE A 326 23.77 13.24 25.88
N PRO A 327 22.54 13.66 26.28
CA PRO A 327 22.34 14.61 27.38
C PRO A 327 22.55 13.98 28.76
#